data_AF-A0A821FPL4-F1
#
_entry.id   AF-A0A821FPL4-F1
#
_cell.length_a   1.000
_cell.length_b   1.000
_cell.length_c   1.000
_cell.angle_alpha   90.00
_cell.angle_beta   90.00
_cell.angle_gamma   90.00
#
_symmetry.space_group_name_H-M   'P 1'
#
loop_
_entity.id
_entity.type
_entity.pdbx_description
1 polymer ?
#
loop_
_entity_poly.entity_id
_entity_poly.type
_entity_poly.pdbx_seq_one_letter_code
_entity_poly.pdbx_strand_id
1 'polypeptide(L)'
;SETAQKLDKINFIIDDLRKKQVETTQALQSGTEQLSQLTAAAIMDLYPEILDPEYDPKKKKQKATDKTIGELKSFGSLYTTEQLITRLSKSQIQIVDGQTEIKQINGQNNWSKNKLVQLRMRIDMLLGERDALIARDQEERQQTMYKYKKVDKFRRLQSPLWNALHPTVDYEMNAEDIDKALRQINGNLISPKECQYIKFILKIPGVKRI
;
A
#
# COMPACT_ATOMS: atom_id res chain seq x y z
N SER A 1 9.83 -24.43 -0.99
CA SER A 1 11.00 -24.15 -1.84
C SER A 1 11.76 -22.95 -1.27
N GLU A 2 13.02 -22.76 -1.67
CA GLU A 2 13.80 -21.56 -1.30
C GLU A 2 13.12 -20.26 -1.79
N THR A 3 12.43 -20.32 -2.95
CA THR A 3 11.64 -19.21 -3.50
C THR A 3 10.46 -18.82 -2.60
N ALA A 4 9.72 -19.79 -2.07
CA ALA A 4 8.62 -19.53 -1.13
C ALA A 4 9.10 -18.83 0.15
N GLN A 5 10.19 -19.31 0.75
CA GLN A 5 10.76 -18.68 1.96
C GLN A 5 11.24 -17.25 1.71
N LYS A 6 11.78 -16.95 0.52
CA LYS A 6 12.17 -15.59 0.12
C LYS A 6 10.96 -14.68 -0.08
N LEU A 7 9.89 -15.19 -0.71
CA LEU A 7 8.63 -14.44 -0.88
C LEU A 7 7.97 -14.11 0.46
N ASP A 8 7.93 -15.07 1.39
CA ASP A 8 7.36 -14.85 2.73
C ASP A 8 8.13 -13.76 3.48
N LYS A 9 9.46 -13.77 3.40
CA LYS A 9 10.29 -12.72 4.01
C LYS A 9 10.03 -11.35 3.38
N ILE A 10 9.93 -11.27 2.06
CA ILE A 10 9.66 -10.00 1.37
C ILE A 10 8.28 -9.48 1.75
N ASN A 11 7.26 -10.33 1.77
CA ASN A 11 5.90 -9.96 2.15
C ASN A 11 5.86 -9.46 3.61
N PHE A 12 6.52 -10.16 4.53
CA PHE A 12 6.63 -9.73 5.92
C PHE A 12 7.27 -8.33 6.06
N ILE A 13 8.37 -8.08 5.32
CA ILE A 13 9.04 -6.78 5.33
C ILE A 13 8.13 -5.70 4.75
N ILE A 14 7.41 -5.98 3.66
CA ILE A 14 6.45 -5.04 3.06
C ILE A 14 5.35 -4.67 4.05
N ASP A 15 4.80 -5.64 4.78
CA ASP A 15 3.74 -5.40 5.76
C ASP A 15 4.24 -4.55 6.94
N ASP A 16 5.44 -4.83 7.45
CA ASP A 16 6.07 -4.01 8.49
C ASP A 16 6.32 -2.56 8.01
N LEU A 17 6.80 -2.39 6.77
CA LEU A 17 7.02 -1.07 6.18
C LEU A 17 5.70 -0.31 5.97
N ARG A 18 4.62 -1.00 5.59
CA ARG A 18 3.28 -0.41 5.47
C ARG A 18 2.76 0.04 6.84
N LYS A 19 2.95 -0.76 7.88
CA LYS A 19 2.60 -0.36 9.25
C LYS A 19 3.35 0.91 9.67
N LYS A 20 4.66 0.95 9.46
CA LYS A 20 5.49 2.15 9.71
C LYS A 20 5.05 3.35 8.88
N GLN A 21 4.60 3.14 7.65
CA GLN A 21 4.07 4.20 6.79
C GLN A 21 2.78 4.79 7.37
N VAL A 22 1.86 3.96 7.87
CA VAL A 22 0.63 4.41 8.53
C VAL A 22 0.97 5.21 9.80
N GLU A 23 1.84 4.70 10.65
CA GLU A 23 2.29 5.38 11.88
C GLU A 23 2.92 6.75 11.56
N THR A 24 3.81 6.80 10.56
CA THR A 24 4.45 8.07 10.14
C THR A 24 3.44 9.05 9.53
N THR A 25 2.41 8.55 8.85
CA THR A 25 1.34 9.39 8.27
C THR A 25 0.46 9.99 9.38
N GLN A 26 0.10 9.20 10.39
CA GLN A 26 -0.65 9.68 11.56
C GLN A 26 0.16 10.72 12.35
N ALA A 27 1.45 10.48 12.56
CA ALA A 27 2.34 11.44 13.20
C ALA A 27 2.49 12.74 12.40
N LEU A 28 2.47 12.67 11.07
CA LEU A 28 2.48 13.87 10.22
C LEU A 28 1.16 14.63 10.33
N GLN A 29 0.01 13.95 10.35
CA GLN A 29 -1.30 14.59 10.50
C GLN A 29 -1.41 15.32 11.83
N SER A 30 -1.07 14.67 12.94
CA SER A 30 -1.07 15.32 14.26
C SER A 30 -0.08 16.48 14.32
N GLY A 31 1.11 16.33 13.74
CA GLY A 31 2.09 17.42 13.63
C GLY A 31 1.59 18.60 12.78
N THR A 32 0.81 18.36 11.73
CA THR A 32 0.21 19.44 10.93
C THR A 32 -0.93 20.16 11.66
N GLU A 33 -1.73 19.44 12.45
CA GLU A 33 -2.78 20.03 13.28
C GLU A 33 -2.18 20.89 14.41
N GLN A 34 -1.15 20.38 15.10
CA GLN A 34 -0.41 21.13 16.11
C GLN A 34 0.23 22.39 15.52
N LEU A 35 0.85 22.27 14.35
CA LEU A 35 1.42 23.42 13.64
C LEU A 35 0.34 24.47 13.35
N SER A 36 -0.83 24.04 12.86
CA SER A 36 -1.94 24.94 12.56
C SER A 36 -2.41 25.69 13.82
N GLN A 37 -2.58 24.99 14.93
CA GLN A 37 -3.00 25.58 16.21
C GLN A 37 -1.97 26.58 16.76
N LEU A 38 -0.69 26.20 16.76
CA LEU A 38 0.39 27.08 17.22
C LEU A 38 0.56 28.29 16.33
N THR A 39 0.43 28.13 15.02
CA THR A 39 0.46 29.23 14.07
C THR A 39 -0.70 30.19 14.31
N ALA A 40 -1.92 29.68 14.51
CA ALA A 40 -3.06 30.52 14.84
C ALA A 40 -2.87 31.27 16.17
N ALA A 41 -2.40 30.59 17.22
CA ALA A 41 -2.10 31.21 18.51
C ALA A 41 -1.04 32.31 18.41
N ALA A 42 0.06 32.03 17.70
CA ALA A 42 1.14 32.97 17.45
C ALA A 42 0.65 34.23 16.71
N ILE A 43 -0.22 34.05 15.72
CA ILE A 43 -0.80 35.18 14.98
C ILE A 43 -1.71 36.01 15.88
N MET A 44 -2.57 35.36 16.67
CA MET A 44 -3.48 36.06 17.59
C MET A 44 -2.75 36.87 18.66
N ASP A 45 -1.58 36.40 19.11
CA ASP A 45 -0.80 37.10 20.13
C ASP A 45 0.11 38.20 19.54
N LEU A 46 0.74 37.96 18.38
CA LEU A 46 1.62 38.95 17.74
C LEU A 46 0.84 40.04 17.00
N TYR A 47 -0.34 39.72 16.46
CA TYR A 47 -1.12 40.60 15.60
C TYR A 47 -2.63 40.52 15.87
N PRO A 48 -3.09 40.92 17.06
CA PRO A 48 -4.52 40.86 17.43
C PRO A 48 -5.40 41.74 16.53
N GLU A 49 -4.84 42.79 15.91
CA GLU A 49 -5.54 43.71 15.00
C GLU A 49 -6.09 43.01 13.74
N ILE A 50 -5.50 41.87 13.36
CA ILE A 50 -5.88 41.12 12.15
C ILE A 50 -7.25 40.44 12.30
N LEU A 51 -7.70 40.29 13.55
CA LEU A 51 -9.01 39.73 13.88
C LEU A 51 -10.16 40.70 13.59
N ASP A 52 -9.85 42.00 13.37
CA ASP A 52 -10.88 42.97 12.99
C ASP A 52 -11.45 42.62 11.59
N PRO A 53 -12.78 42.52 11.42
CA PRO A 53 -13.40 42.36 10.11
C PRO A 53 -13.02 43.44 9.10
N GLU A 54 -12.71 44.65 9.56
CA GLU A 54 -12.32 45.79 8.72
C GLU A 54 -10.80 45.89 8.50
N TYR A 55 -10.03 44.91 8.99
CA TYR A 55 -8.57 44.89 8.84
C TYR A 55 -8.16 44.86 7.36
N ASP A 56 -7.47 45.90 6.92
CA ASP A 56 -6.86 45.97 5.60
C ASP A 56 -5.33 46.06 5.74
N PRO A 57 -4.57 45.03 5.31
CA PRO A 57 -3.12 45.01 5.44
C PRO A 57 -2.42 46.13 4.65
N LYS A 58 -3.12 46.79 3.71
CA LYS A 58 -2.59 47.91 2.91
C LYS A 58 -2.89 49.29 3.51
N LYS A 59 -3.85 49.41 4.43
CA LYS A 59 -4.17 50.68 5.09
C LYS A 59 -3.33 50.81 6.36
N LYS A 60 -2.20 51.53 6.25
CA LYS A 60 -1.40 51.95 7.42
C LYS A 60 -2.31 52.68 8.42
N LYS A 61 -2.49 52.10 9.61
CA LYS A 61 -3.09 52.69 10.82
C LYS A 61 -4.27 53.60 10.54
N GLN A 62 -5.43 53.02 10.20
CA GLN A 62 -6.67 53.69 10.57
C GLN A 62 -6.71 53.75 12.11
N LYS A 63 -7.07 54.92 12.64
CA LYS A 63 -7.15 55.19 14.08
C LYS A 63 -7.77 53.99 14.77
N ALA A 64 -7.05 53.43 15.76
CA ALA A 64 -7.57 52.36 16.59
C ALA A 64 -8.94 52.79 17.10
N THR A 65 -10.00 52.14 16.60
CA THR A 65 -11.21 52.02 17.39
C THR A 65 -10.78 51.35 18.69
N ASP A 66 -11.14 51.93 19.84
CA ASP A 66 -10.86 51.44 21.21
C ASP A 66 -11.52 50.08 21.51
N LYS A 67 -11.39 49.11 20.59
CA LYS A 67 -11.78 47.72 20.84
C LYS A 67 -10.74 47.13 21.78
N THR A 68 -11.20 46.60 22.89
CA THR A 68 -10.28 45.96 23.85
C THR A 68 -9.71 44.67 23.23
N ILE A 69 -8.49 44.30 23.59
CA ILE A 69 -7.85 43.05 23.12
C ILE A 69 -8.75 41.83 23.39
N GLY A 70 -9.55 41.87 24.47
CA GLY A 70 -10.54 40.83 24.78
C GLY A 70 -11.67 40.72 23.75
N GLU A 71 -12.17 41.84 23.23
CA GLU A 71 -13.18 41.85 22.16
C GLU A 71 -12.60 41.29 20.86
N LEU A 72 -11.37 41.67 20.50
CA LEU A 72 -10.70 41.16 19.30
C LEU A 72 -10.45 39.64 19.39
N LYS A 73 -10.02 39.13 20.55
CA LYS A 73 -9.81 37.68 20.76
C LYS A 73 -11.11 36.87 20.64
N SER A 74 -12.28 37.46 20.93
CA SER A 74 -13.57 36.80 20.72
C SER A 74 -13.86 36.49 19.25
N PHE A 75 -13.43 37.37 18.32
CA PHE A 75 -13.52 37.16 16.87
C PHE A 75 -12.53 36.11 16.36
N GLY A 76 -11.47 35.79 17.11
CA GLY A 76 -10.46 34.79 16.73
C GLY A 76 -11.04 33.39 16.50
N SER A 77 -12.13 33.04 17.18
CA SER A 77 -12.82 31.75 17.00
C SER A 77 -13.55 31.61 15.65
N LEU A 78 -13.76 32.73 14.93
CA LEU A 78 -14.48 32.75 13.66
C LEU A 78 -13.55 32.49 12.45
N TYR A 79 -12.23 32.56 12.65
CA TYR A 79 -11.26 32.43 11.58
C TYR A 79 -10.51 31.10 11.63
N THR A 80 -10.36 30.45 10.48
CA THR A 80 -9.43 29.32 10.33
C THR A 80 -7.98 29.84 10.24
N THR A 81 -7.01 28.98 10.56
CA THR A 81 -5.58 29.34 10.46
C THR A 81 -5.20 29.85 9.07
N GLU A 82 -5.75 29.25 8.02
CA GLU A 82 -5.53 29.68 6.63
C GLU A 82 -6.07 31.09 6.37
N GLN A 83 -7.25 31.40 6.92
CA GLN A 83 -7.84 32.74 6.81
C GLN A 83 -7.00 33.78 7.57
N LEU A 84 -6.44 33.43 8.73
CA LEU A 84 -5.52 34.31 9.45
C LEU A 84 -4.23 34.56 8.65
N ILE A 85 -3.67 33.51 8.04
CA ILE A 85 -2.44 33.61 7.24
C ILE A 85 -2.64 34.51 6.02
N THR A 86 -3.78 34.40 5.31
CA THR A 86 -4.05 35.22 4.11
C THR A 86 -4.16 36.72 4.40
N ARG A 87 -4.46 37.10 5.65
CA ARG A 87 -4.51 38.50 6.08
C ARG A 87 -3.15 39.08 6.46
N LEU A 88 -2.14 38.23 6.67
CA LEU A 88 -0.78 38.66 6.99
C LEU A 88 -0.02 39.11 5.74
N SER A 89 0.83 40.12 5.92
CA SER A 89 1.87 40.44 4.94
C SER A 89 3.00 39.39 4.96
N LYS A 90 3.76 39.29 3.86
CA LYS A 90 4.89 38.36 3.74
C LYS A 90 5.93 38.50 4.86
N SER A 91 6.20 39.73 5.32
CA SER A 91 7.13 39.97 6.43
C SER A 91 6.59 39.48 7.77
N GLN A 92 5.29 39.60 8.01
CA GLN A 92 4.68 39.10 9.25
C GLN A 92 4.64 37.57 9.26
N ILE A 93 4.38 36.93 8.12
CA ILE A 93 4.49 35.47 7.97
C ILE A 93 5.89 35.00 8.33
N GLN A 94 6.95 35.66 7.84
CA GLN A 94 8.33 35.31 8.19
C GLN A 94 8.64 35.44 9.68
N ILE A 95 7.99 36.36 10.39
CA ILE A 95 8.15 36.53 11.85
C ILE A 95 7.47 35.37 12.59
N VAL A 96 6.26 35.01 12.18
CA VAL A 96 5.50 33.88 12.75
C VAL A 96 6.24 32.56 12.48
N ASP A 97 6.63 32.31 11.22
CA ASP A 97 7.48 31.17 10.84
C ASP A 97 8.86 31.22 11.51
N GLY A 98 9.24 32.39 12.02
CA GLY A 98 10.46 32.65 12.77
C GLY A 98 10.48 32.02 14.16
N GLN A 99 9.31 31.78 14.75
CA GLN A 99 9.16 31.26 16.12
C GLN A 99 9.77 29.86 16.27
N THR A 100 10.44 29.64 17.39
CA THR A 100 11.21 28.41 17.65
C THR A 100 10.35 27.16 17.59
N GLU A 101 9.15 27.20 18.18
CA GLU A 101 8.23 26.07 18.25
C GLU A 101 7.67 25.72 16.86
N ILE A 102 7.25 26.72 16.10
CA ILE A 102 6.77 26.57 14.72
C ILE A 102 7.89 25.99 13.83
N LYS A 103 9.13 26.48 13.96
CA LYS A 103 10.29 25.94 13.23
C LYS A 103 10.58 24.48 13.57
N GLN A 104 10.51 24.11 14.85
CA GLN A 104 10.76 22.75 15.30
C GLN A 104 9.74 21.78 14.69
N ILE A 105 8.45 22.11 14.78
CA ILE A 105 7.37 21.28 14.23
C ILE A 105 7.44 21.22 12.70
N ASN A 106 7.74 22.34 12.04
CA ASN A 106 7.97 22.34 10.60
C ASN A 106 9.14 21.42 10.20
N GLY A 107 10.23 21.45 10.97
CA GLY A 107 11.36 20.54 10.77
C GLY A 107 10.96 19.07 10.92
N GLN A 108 10.19 18.74 11.96
CA GLN A 108 9.68 17.39 12.20
C GLN A 108 8.71 16.93 11.09
N ASN A 109 7.80 17.79 10.66
CA ASN A 109 6.88 17.50 9.56
C ASN A 109 7.63 17.27 8.24
N ASN A 110 8.67 18.07 7.95
CA ASN A 110 9.51 17.87 6.78
C ASN A 110 10.29 16.56 6.85
N TRP A 111 10.83 16.22 8.02
CA TRP A 111 11.47 14.92 8.23
C TRP A 111 10.49 13.76 8.00
N SER A 112 9.28 13.83 8.55
CA SER A 112 8.23 12.81 8.36
C SER A 112 7.83 12.67 6.89
N LYS A 113 7.68 13.78 6.15
CA LYS A 113 7.42 13.77 4.70
C LYS A 113 8.54 13.04 3.95
N ASN A 114 9.80 13.38 4.23
CA ASN A 114 10.95 12.72 3.60
C ASN A 114 10.99 11.23 3.95
N LYS A 115 10.69 10.87 5.19
CA LYS A 115 10.62 9.49 5.64
C LYS A 115 9.53 8.70 4.91
N LEU A 116 8.36 9.29 4.69
CA LEU A 116 7.28 8.67 3.91
C LEU A 116 7.69 8.41 2.46
N VAL A 117 8.42 9.33 1.84
CA VAL A 117 8.96 9.13 0.48
C VAL A 117 9.93 7.94 0.46
N GLN A 118 10.87 7.87 1.41
CA GLN A 118 11.81 6.76 1.52
C GLN A 118 11.09 5.41 1.74
N LEU A 119 10.06 5.38 2.60
CA LEU A 119 9.27 4.17 2.85
C LEU A 119 8.54 3.72 1.58
N ARG A 120 7.93 4.65 0.83
CA ARG A 120 7.27 4.34 -0.46
C ARG A 120 8.25 3.74 -1.45
N MET A 121 9.39 4.39 -1.66
CA MET A 121 10.43 3.89 -2.57
C MET A 121 10.89 2.48 -2.17
N ARG A 122 11.07 2.21 -0.86
CA ARG A 122 11.48 0.89 -0.41
C ARG A 122 10.41 -0.18 -0.62
N ILE A 123 9.14 0.16 -0.39
CA ILE A 123 8.02 -0.74 -0.66
C ILE A 123 7.95 -1.07 -2.16
N ASP A 124 8.07 -0.06 -3.03
CA ASP A 124 8.01 -0.26 -4.49
C ASP A 124 9.15 -1.15 -4.99
N MET A 125 10.37 -0.95 -4.47
CA MET A 125 11.50 -1.83 -4.80
C MET A 125 11.23 -3.28 -4.38
N LEU A 126 10.72 -3.50 -3.16
CA LEU A 126 10.43 -4.85 -2.66
C LEU A 126 9.28 -5.51 -3.42
N LEU A 127 8.27 -4.75 -3.85
CA LEU A 127 7.21 -5.26 -4.73
C LEU A 127 7.78 -5.69 -6.08
N GLY A 128 8.69 -4.90 -6.66
CA GLY A 128 9.40 -5.28 -7.89
C GLY A 128 10.23 -6.56 -7.72
N GLU A 129 10.99 -6.68 -6.62
CA GLU A 129 11.76 -7.89 -6.29
C GLU A 129 10.83 -9.11 -6.12
N ARG A 130 9.70 -8.95 -5.44
CA ARG A 130 8.68 -10.00 -5.27
C ARG A 130 8.14 -10.49 -6.61
N ASP A 131 7.75 -9.56 -7.47
CA ASP A 131 7.13 -9.88 -8.76
C ASP A 131 8.13 -10.57 -9.71
N ALA A 132 9.40 -10.14 -9.68
CA ALA A 132 10.47 -10.80 -10.40
C ALA A 132 10.71 -12.25 -9.92
N LEU A 133 10.66 -12.49 -8.60
CA LEU A 133 10.78 -13.83 -8.05
C LEU A 133 9.60 -14.73 -8.45
N ILE A 134 8.37 -14.20 -8.44
CA ILE A 134 7.18 -14.94 -8.89
C ILE A 134 7.31 -15.30 -10.37
N ALA A 135 7.71 -14.35 -11.22
CA ALA A 135 7.89 -14.58 -12.65
C ALA A 135 8.95 -15.66 -12.92
N ARG A 136 10.09 -15.60 -12.22
CA ARG A 136 11.15 -16.61 -12.34
C ARG A 136 10.68 -18.00 -11.92
N ASP A 137 9.97 -18.11 -10.81
CA ASP A 137 9.45 -19.40 -10.33
C ASP A 137 8.41 -20.00 -11.29
N GLN A 138 7.59 -19.16 -11.92
CA GLN A 138 6.68 -19.57 -13.00
C GLN A 138 7.44 -20.05 -14.25
N GLU A 139 8.48 -19.33 -14.66
CA GLU A 139 9.31 -19.70 -15.81
C GLU A 139 10.01 -21.04 -15.57
N GLU A 140 10.62 -21.24 -14.40
CA GLU A 140 11.26 -22.51 -14.03
C GLU A 140 10.25 -23.67 -14.07
N ARG A 141 9.02 -23.46 -13.57
CA ARG A 141 7.94 -24.44 -13.66
C ARG A 141 7.55 -24.76 -15.11
N GLN A 142 7.42 -23.75 -15.96
CA GLN A 142 7.11 -23.92 -17.39
C GLN A 142 8.22 -24.69 -18.11
N GLN A 143 9.49 -24.28 -17.94
CA GLN A 143 10.64 -24.96 -18.53
C GLN A 143 10.72 -26.43 -18.09
N THR A 144 10.41 -26.71 -16.82
CA THR A 144 10.34 -28.07 -16.29
C THR A 144 9.24 -28.88 -17.00
N MET A 145 8.03 -28.33 -17.15
CA MET A 145 6.97 -28.97 -17.94
C MET A 145 7.40 -29.26 -19.38
N TYR A 146 8.07 -28.31 -20.07
CA TYR A 146 8.53 -28.50 -21.45
C TYR A 146 9.63 -29.57 -21.58
N LYS A 147 10.54 -29.67 -20.60
CA LYS A 147 11.56 -30.74 -20.57
C LYS A 147 10.93 -32.12 -20.47
N TYR A 148 9.89 -32.30 -19.65
CA TYR A 148 9.21 -33.59 -19.50
C TYR A 148 8.15 -33.87 -20.58
N LYS A 149 7.71 -32.87 -21.35
CA LYS A 149 6.78 -33.05 -22.49
C LYS A 149 7.44 -33.66 -23.74
N LYS A 150 8.78 -33.76 -23.79
CA LYS A 150 9.54 -34.31 -24.93
C LYS A 150 9.75 -35.82 -24.91
N VAL A 151 8.94 -36.60 -24.20
CA VAL A 151 9.03 -38.06 -24.23
C VAL A 151 7.64 -38.68 -24.32
N ASP A 152 7.02 -38.73 -25.52
CA ASP A 152 6.00 -39.76 -25.78
C ASP A 152 5.57 -39.96 -27.24
N LYS A 153 6.53 -40.11 -28.16
CA LYS A 153 6.22 -40.68 -29.49
C LYS A 153 7.15 -41.81 -29.97
N PHE A 154 8.20 -42.14 -29.21
CA PHE A 154 9.19 -43.14 -29.61
C PHE A 154 9.71 -44.02 -28.45
N ARG A 155 8.91 -44.28 -27.40
CA ARG A 155 9.28 -45.39 -26.49
C ARG A 155 9.04 -46.70 -27.23
N ARG A 156 10.12 -47.44 -27.54
CA ARG A 156 10.02 -48.88 -27.87
C ARG A 156 9.19 -49.53 -26.76
N LEU A 157 8.19 -50.32 -27.14
CA LEU A 157 7.44 -51.16 -26.19
C LEU A 157 8.47 -51.95 -25.36
N GLN A 158 8.52 -51.68 -24.06
CA GLN A 158 9.45 -52.33 -23.15
C GLN A 158 9.04 -53.80 -22.97
N SER A 159 10.01 -54.66 -22.68
CA SER A 159 9.74 -56.09 -22.50
C SER A 159 8.83 -56.33 -21.28
N PRO A 160 8.01 -57.39 -21.29
CA PRO A 160 7.14 -57.73 -20.16
C PRO A 160 7.89 -57.87 -18.82
N LEU A 161 9.13 -58.39 -18.85
CA LEU A 161 9.97 -58.56 -17.67
C LEU A 161 10.39 -57.22 -17.05
N TRP A 162 10.69 -56.21 -17.89
CA TRP A 162 11.05 -54.88 -17.40
C TRP A 162 9.88 -54.21 -16.66
N ASN A 163 8.66 -54.35 -17.19
CA ASN A 163 7.45 -53.82 -16.57
C ASN A 163 7.11 -54.53 -15.25
N ALA A 164 7.44 -55.82 -15.12
CA ALA A 164 7.25 -56.57 -13.87
C ALA A 164 8.24 -56.15 -12.77
N LEU A 165 9.47 -55.81 -13.14
CA LEU A 165 10.51 -55.37 -12.19
C LEU A 165 10.37 -53.89 -11.80
N HIS A 166 9.78 -53.08 -12.69
CA HIS A 166 9.55 -51.65 -12.47
C HIS A 166 8.09 -51.32 -12.76
N PRO A 167 7.16 -51.73 -11.88
CA PRO A 167 5.76 -51.38 -12.06
C PRO A 167 5.67 -49.85 -12.14
N THR A 168 5.12 -49.33 -13.23
CA THR A 168 4.77 -47.93 -13.34
C THR A 168 3.76 -47.66 -12.23
N VAL A 169 4.15 -46.81 -11.27
CA VAL A 169 3.22 -46.32 -10.26
C VAL A 169 2.21 -45.45 -11.02
N ASP A 170 1.03 -46.02 -11.26
CA ASP A 170 -0.11 -45.25 -11.69
C ASP A 170 -0.39 -44.25 -10.56
N TYR A 171 -0.05 -42.99 -10.77
CA TYR A 171 -0.52 -41.93 -9.90
C TYR A 171 -2.03 -41.82 -10.12
N GLU A 172 -2.80 -42.60 -9.36
CA GLU A 172 -4.24 -42.47 -9.29
C GLU A 172 -4.56 -41.10 -8.70
N MET A 173 -4.85 -40.14 -9.57
CA MET A 173 -5.24 -38.81 -9.16
C MET A 173 -6.67 -38.89 -8.63
N ASN A 174 -6.85 -38.62 -7.33
CA ASN A 174 -8.17 -38.70 -6.69
C ASN A 174 -9.15 -37.76 -7.40
N ALA A 175 -10.22 -38.32 -7.94
CA ALA A 175 -11.20 -37.59 -8.75
C ALA A 175 -11.85 -36.43 -7.98
N GLU A 176 -11.92 -36.50 -6.65
CA GLU A 176 -12.46 -35.44 -5.81
C GLU A 176 -11.54 -34.21 -5.75
N ASP A 177 -10.22 -34.43 -5.75
CA ASP A 177 -9.25 -33.33 -5.69
C ASP A 177 -9.21 -32.57 -7.02
N ILE A 178 -9.50 -33.27 -8.12
CA ILE A 178 -9.68 -32.67 -9.45
C ILE A 178 -10.93 -31.79 -9.46
N ASP A 179 -12.04 -32.25 -8.89
CA ASP A 179 -13.27 -31.46 -8.83
C ASP A 179 -13.09 -30.20 -7.98
N LYS A 180 -12.39 -30.32 -6.85
CA LYS A 180 -12.04 -29.17 -6.00
C LYS A 180 -11.17 -28.16 -6.76
N ALA A 181 -10.14 -28.62 -7.46
CA ALA A 181 -9.25 -27.75 -8.23
C ALA A 181 -9.98 -27.07 -9.41
N LEU A 182 -10.80 -27.83 -10.16
CA LEU A 182 -11.56 -27.29 -11.29
C LEU A 182 -12.57 -26.22 -10.82
N ARG A 183 -13.21 -26.44 -9.67
CA ARG A 183 -14.11 -25.45 -9.08
C ARG A 183 -13.36 -24.24 -8.56
N GLN A 184 -12.21 -24.44 -7.91
CA GLN A 184 -11.39 -23.33 -7.39
C GLN A 184 -10.90 -22.41 -8.52
N ILE A 185 -10.44 -22.96 -9.65
CA ILE A 185 -9.98 -22.19 -10.81
C ILE A 185 -11.13 -21.40 -11.45
N ASN A 186 -12.34 -21.97 -11.48
CA ASN A 186 -13.51 -21.36 -12.10
C ASN A 186 -14.41 -20.61 -11.11
N GLY A 187 -13.94 -20.32 -9.89
CA GLY A 187 -14.72 -19.59 -8.88
C GLY A 187 -16.04 -20.27 -8.48
N ASN A 188 -16.09 -21.60 -8.47
CA ASN A 188 -17.26 -22.45 -8.21
C ASN A 188 -18.41 -22.32 -9.23
N LEU A 189 -18.16 -21.73 -10.41
CA LEU A 189 -19.20 -21.51 -11.42
C LEU A 189 -19.54 -22.75 -12.26
N ILE A 190 -18.71 -23.80 -12.21
CA ILE A 190 -18.92 -25.03 -12.96
C ILE A 190 -19.74 -26.04 -12.15
N SER A 191 -20.71 -26.65 -12.82
CA SER A 191 -21.57 -27.68 -12.26
C SER A 191 -20.87 -29.05 -12.18
N PRO A 192 -21.33 -29.97 -11.33
CA PRO A 192 -20.79 -31.33 -11.27
C PRO A 192 -20.82 -32.08 -12.62
N LYS A 193 -21.82 -31.81 -13.47
CA LYS A 193 -21.95 -32.42 -14.81
C LYS A 193 -20.87 -31.92 -15.76
N GLU A 194 -20.52 -30.63 -15.68
CA GLU A 194 -19.43 -30.06 -16.46
C GLU A 194 -18.07 -30.59 -16.00
N CYS A 195 -17.87 -30.79 -14.68
CA CYS A 195 -16.68 -31.49 -14.17
C CYS A 195 -16.55 -32.91 -14.75
N GLN A 196 -17.65 -33.67 -14.81
CA GLN A 196 -17.66 -35.02 -15.41
C GLN A 196 -17.35 -34.98 -16.91
N TYR A 197 -17.91 -34.02 -17.65
CA TYR A 197 -17.62 -33.83 -19.07
C TYR A 197 -16.14 -33.50 -19.32
N ILE A 198 -15.55 -32.64 -18.50
CA ILE A 198 -14.12 -32.30 -18.56
C ILE A 198 -13.26 -33.55 -18.27
N LYS A 199 -13.59 -34.32 -17.23
CA LYS A 199 -12.90 -35.59 -16.92
C LYS A 199 -12.98 -36.60 -18.07
N PHE A 200 -14.12 -36.64 -18.76
CA PHE A 200 -14.34 -37.50 -19.93
C PHE A 200 -13.45 -37.08 -21.11
N ILE A 201 -13.43 -35.78 -21.46
CA ILE A 201 -12.57 -35.25 -22.54
C ILE A 201 -11.10 -35.52 -22.24
N LEU A 202 -10.67 -35.30 -21.01
CA LEU A 202 -9.27 -35.42 -20.59
C LEU A 202 -8.82 -36.86 -20.36
N LYS A 203 -9.72 -37.86 -20.47
CA LYS A 203 -9.44 -39.29 -20.31
C LYS A 203 -8.69 -39.61 -19.02
N ILE A 204 -9.12 -39.04 -17.90
CA ILE A 204 -8.48 -39.25 -16.60
C ILE A 204 -8.69 -40.72 -16.16
N PRO A 205 -7.63 -41.49 -15.84
CA PRO A 205 -7.75 -42.87 -15.40
C PRO A 205 -8.54 -42.99 -14.08
N GLY A 206 -9.35 -44.04 -13.93
CA GLY A 206 -10.20 -44.27 -12.75
C GLY A 206 -11.69 -43.90 -12.89
N VAL A 207 -12.09 -43.25 -14.00
CA VAL A 207 -13.51 -42.98 -14.30
C VAL A 207 -14.06 -44.11 -15.19
N LYS A 208 -15.08 -44.86 -14.70
CA LYS A 208 -15.78 -45.86 -15.52
C LYS A 208 -16.33 -45.19 -16.78
N ARG A 209 -15.97 -45.74 -17.95
CA ARG A 209 -16.60 -45.37 -19.22
C ARG A 209 -18.06 -45.80 -19.17
N ILE A 210 -18.97 -44.84 -19.32
CA ILE A 210 -20.39 -45.10 -19.57
C ILE A 210 -20.55 -45.24 -21.08
#